data_AF-A0AAW5KKL0-F1
#
_entry.id   AF-A0AAW5KKL0-F1
#
_cell.length_a   1.000
_cell.length_b   1.000
_cell.length_c   1.000
_cell.angle_alpha   90.00
_cell.angle_beta   90.00
_cell.angle_gamma   90.00
#
_symmetry.space_group_name_H-M   'P 1'
#
loop_
_entity.id
_entity.type
_entity.pdbx_description
1 polymer ?
#
loop_
_entity_poly.entity_id
_entity_poly.type
_entity_poly.pdbx_seq_one_letter_code
_entity_poly.pdbx_strand_id
1 'polypeptide(L)'
;QVGVLRRLVVILPWGESGLEQPLFLVNPRLTLAEGEQECVEGCLSNPGWWGKTIRPQRVRVEALDREGTPISLEGEGALAKCLCHELDHLDGVVFW
;
A
#
# COMPACT_ATOMS: atom_id res chain seq x y z
N GLN A 1 6.29 -2.46 -10.76
CA GLN A 1 6.73 -3.65 -10.00
C GLN A 1 7.91 -4.31 -10.74
N VAL A 2 8.34 -5.53 -10.34
CA VAL A 2 9.63 -6.13 -10.73
C VAL A 2 9.53 -7.46 -11.50
N GLY A 3 8.37 -7.76 -12.10
CA GLY A 3 8.20 -8.96 -12.94
C GLY A 3 8.07 -10.29 -12.21
N VAL A 4 7.81 -10.26 -10.88
CA VAL A 4 7.63 -11.45 -10.05
C VAL A 4 6.16 -11.57 -9.63
N LEU A 5 5.47 -12.62 -10.10
CA LEU A 5 4.07 -12.90 -9.75
C LEU A 5 3.96 -13.56 -8.37
N ARG A 6 4.13 -12.74 -7.33
CA ARG A 6 3.93 -13.11 -5.92
C ARG A 6 3.17 -11.99 -5.21
N ARG A 7 2.32 -12.35 -4.26
CA ARG A 7 1.60 -11.41 -3.40
C ARG A 7 2.53 -10.89 -2.30
N LEU A 8 3.42 -9.98 -2.67
CA LEU A 8 4.41 -9.38 -1.78
C LEU A 8 4.46 -7.88 -2.05
N VAL A 9 4.36 -7.10 -0.97
CA VAL A 9 4.47 -5.64 -1.01
C VAL A 9 5.54 -5.20 -0.02
N VAL A 10 6.34 -4.22 -0.43
CA VAL A 10 7.29 -3.53 0.45
C VAL A 10 6.98 -2.05 0.41
N ILE A 11 6.68 -1.47 1.57
CA ILE A 11 6.41 -0.03 1.70
C ILE A 11 7.44 0.54 2.67
N LEU A 12 8.07 1.66 2.29
CA LEU A 12 8.92 2.43 3.18
C LEU A 12 8.16 3.70 3.60
N PRO A 13 7.47 3.70 4.75
CA PRO A 13 6.69 4.85 5.17
C PRO A 13 7.58 6.02 5.57
N TRP A 14 7.02 7.21 5.42
CA TRP A 14 7.60 8.45 5.93
C TRP A 14 6.79 8.91 7.14
N GLY A 15 7.41 8.92 8.32
CA GLY A 15 6.83 9.38 9.57
C GLY A 15 7.34 10.76 9.98
N GLU A 16 7.05 11.16 11.22
CA GLU A 16 7.41 12.49 11.74
C GLU A 16 8.92 12.73 11.78
N SER A 17 9.70 11.68 12.05
CA SER A 17 11.17 11.75 12.13
C SER A 17 11.88 11.40 10.82
N GLY A 18 11.13 11.26 9.72
CA GLY A 18 11.66 10.89 8.40
C GLY A 18 11.32 9.45 7.99
N LEU A 19 12.23 8.79 7.28
CA LEU A 19 12.05 7.41 6.84
C LEU A 19 11.94 6.48 8.06
N GLU A 20 10.88 5.69 8.08
CA GLU A 20 10.67 4.65 9.08
C GLU A 20 11.22 3.30 8.61
N GLN A 21 10.97 2.25 9.38
CA GLN A 21 11.34 0.89 8.99
C GLN A 21 10.47 0.40 7.82
N PRO A 22 11.05 -0.34 6.86
CA PRO A 22 10.26 -0.93 5.79
C PRO A 22 9.24 -1.95 6.32
N LEU A 23 8.03 -1.87 5.79
CA LEU A 23 6.97 -2.84 6.00
C LEU A 23 7.07 -3.92 4.93
N PHE A 24 7.24 -5.18 5.34
CA PHE A 24 7.23 -6.35 4.47
C PHE A 24 5.91 -7.07 4.63
N LEU A 25 5.08 -7.05 3.59
CA LEU A 25 3.72 -7.60 3.64
C LEU A 25 3.61 -8.77 2.67
N VAL A 26 3.60 -9.99 3.20
CA VAL A 26 3.40 -11.24 2.46
C VAL A 26 1.93 -11.63 2.51
N ASN A 27 1.34 -11.93 1.36
CA ASN A 27 -0.09 -12.23 1.19
C ASN A 27 -1.04 -11.21 1.86
N PRO A 28 -0.82 -9.89 1.68
CA PRO A 28 -1.65 -8.90 2.35
C PRO A 28 -3.10 -8.94 1.85
N ARG A 29 -4.02 -8.66 2.77
CA ARG A 29 -5.44 -8.51 2.53
C ARG A 29 -6.00 -7.32 3.28
N LEU A 30 -6.75 -6.48 2.57
CA LEU A 30 -7.54 -5.41 3.16
C LEU A 30 -8.72 -6.00 3.96
N THR A 31 -8.80 -5.70 5.25
CA THR A 31 -9.86 -6.18 6.16
C THR A 31 -10.76 -5.07 6.68
N LEU A 32 -10.34 -3.81 6.55
CA LEU A 32 -11.15 -2.64 6.84
C LEU A 32 -10.79 -1.52 5.86
N ALA A 33 -11.80 -0.75 5.45
CA ALA A 33 -11.68 0.45 4.65
C ALA A 33 -12.78 1.44 5.07
N GLU A 34 -12.38 2.62 5.54
CA GLU A 34 -13.29 3.63 6.11
C GLU A 34 -12.94 5.03 5.61
N GLY A 35 -13.98 5.85 5.42
CA GLY A 35 -13.87 7.22 4.92
C GLY A 35 -13.39 7.30 3.48
N GLU A 36 -13.22 8.52 2.98
CA GLU A 36 -12.73 8.79 1.62
C GLU A 36 -11.81 10.02 1.60
N GLN A 37 -10.76 9.98 0.79
CA GLN A 37 -9.82 11.08 0.58
C GLN A 37 -9.44 11.18 -0.91
N GLU A 38 -9.37 12.41 -1.42
CA GLU A 38 -8.72 12.67 -2.71
C GLU A 38 -7.20 12.55 -2.53
N CYS A 39 -6.60 11.71 -3.36
CA CYS A 39 -5.19 11.39 -3.32
C CYS A 39 -4.53 11.76 -4.65
N VAL A 40 -3.29 12.24 -4.58
CA VAL A 40 -2.40 12.31 -5.74
C VAL A 40 -1.44 11.13 -5.67
N GLU A 41 -1.45 10.34 -6.73
CA GLU A 41 -0.65 9.12 -6.88
C GLU A 41 0.28 9.22 -8.09
N GLY A 42 1.43 8.57 -7.95
CA GLY A 42 2.36 8.25 -9.04
C GLY A 42 2.84 6.82 -8.83
N CYS A 43 3.40 6.19 -9.86
CA CYS A 43 3.86 4.80 -9.76
C CYS A 43 5.17 4.59 -10.50
N LEU A 44 6.08 3.82 -9.90
CA LEU A 44 7.33 3.41 -10.54
C LEU A 44 7.11 2.54 -11.79
N SER A 45 5.95 1.88 -11.90
CA SER A 45 5.56 1.13 -13.10
C SER A 45 5.19 2.04 -14.28
N ASN A 46 4.93 3.33 -14.04
CA ASN A 46 4.63 4.32 -15.07
C ASN A 46 5.30 5.68 -14.77
N PRO A 47 6.62 5.78 -14.97
CA PRO A 47 7.40 6.96 -14.58
C PRO A 47 6.90 8.26 -15.24
N GLY A 48 6.84 9.34 -14.46
CA GLY A 48 6.44 10.67 -14.93
C GLY A 48 4.93 10.91 -14.97
N TRP A 49 4.11 9.87 -14.76
CA TRP A 49 2.65 10.01 -14.70
C TRP A 49 2.14 10.19 -13.28
N TRP A 50 1.17 11.10 -13.14
CA TRP A 50 0.49 11.42 -11.91
C TRP A 50 -1.02 11.42 -12.15
N GLY A 51 -1.78 10.90 -11.18
CA GLY A 51 -3.22 10.75 -11.26
C GLY A 51 -3.90 11.17 -9.96
N LYS A 52 -5.17 11.57 -10.07
CA LYS A 52 -6.05 11.77 -8.92
C LYS A 52 -6.89 10.53 -8.69
N THR A 53 -6.92 10.04 -7.47
CA THR A 53 -7.70 8.87 -7.05
C THR A 53 -8.53 9.22 -5.82
N ILE A 54 -9.61 8.46 -5.59
CA ILE A 54 -10.33 8.46 -4.32
C ILE A 54 -9.94 7.18 -3.58
N ARG A 55 -9.37 7.32 -2.38
CA ARG A 55 -8.94 6.20 -1.54
C ARG A 55 -9.61 6.27 -0.17
N PRO A 56 -9.75 5.15 0.56
CA PRO A 56 -10.16 5.18 1.95
C PRO A 56 -9.22 6.05 2.81
N GLN A 57 -9.78 6.77 3.79
CA GLN A 57 -8.98 7.55 4.74
C GLN A 57 -8.22 6.67 5.73
N ARG A 58 -8.85 5.57 6.13
CA ARG A 58 -8.31 4.58 7.06
C ARG A 58 -8.48 3.18 6.52
N VAL A 59 -7.47 2.35 6.68
CA VAL A 59 -7.49 0.95 6.29
C VAL A 59 -6.88 0.05 7.35
N ARG A 60 -7.29 -1.21 7.39
CA ARG A 60 -6.59 -2.29 8.09
C ARG A 60 -6.18 -3.36 7.09
N VAL A 61 -4.94 -3.82 7.19
CA VAL A 61 -4.37 -4.89 6.37
C VAL A 61 -3.87 -6.00 7.28
N GLU A 62 -4.30 -7.23 6.98
CA GLU A 62 -3.73 -8.45 7.56
C GLU A 62 -2.72 -9.04 6.57
N ALA A 63 -1.56 -9.47 7.07
CA ALA A 63 -0.49 -10.05 6.26
C ALA A 63 0.37 -11.01 7.10
N LEU A 64 1.34 -11.64 6.46
CA LEU A 64 2.49 -12.23 7.13
C LEU A 64 3.70 -11.30 6.98
N ASP A 65 4.56 -11.24 7.99
CA ASP A 65 5.87 -10.58 7.89
C ASP A 65 6.88 -11.41 7.09
N ARG A 66 8.12 -10.94 7.01
CA ARG A 66 9.23 -11.63 6.30
C ARG A 66 9.68 -12.93 6.97
N GLU A 67 9.33 -13.16 8.24
CA GLU A 67 9.54 -14.41 8.96
C GLU A 67 8.33 -15.36 8.88
N GLY A 68 7.22 -14.92 8.28
CA GLY A 68 5.99 -15.70 8.17
C GLY A 68 5.06 -15.57 9.38
N THR A 69 5.29 -14.59 10.26
CA THR A 69 4.44 -14.33 11.43
C THR A 69 3.23 -13.49 11.02
N PRO A 70 2.00 -13.83 11.46
CA PRO A 70 0.84 -13.00 11.22
C PRO A 70 0.96 -11.61 11.85
N ILE A 71 0.64 -10.59 11.07
CA ILE A 71 0.61 -9.19 11.49
C ILE A 71 -0.69 -8.52 11.05
N SER A 72 -1.10 -7.51 11.80
CA SER A 72 -2.23 -6.63 11.49
C SER A 72 -1.76 -5.19 11.59
N LEU A 73 -1.92 -4.44 10.51
CA LEU A 73 -1.46 -3.07 10.37
C LEU A 73 -2.66 -2.17 10.08
N GLU A 74 -2.77 -1.06 10.80
CA GLU A 74 -3.67 0.03 10.45
C GLU A 74 -2.88 1.18 9.84
N GLY A 75 -3.43 1.77 8.79
CA GLY A 75 -2.85 2.93 8.13
C GLY A 75 -3.90 3.99 7.86
N GLU A 76 -3.49 5.25 7.95
CA GLU A 76 -4.31 6.42 7.65
C GLU A 76 -3.60 7.32 6.63
N GLY A 77 -4.37 8.18 5.96
CA GLY A 77 -3.82 9.22 5.07
C GLY A 77 -2.89 8.65 4.00
N ALA A 78 -1.62 9.08 4.01
CA ALA A 78 -0.61 8.65 3.05
C ALA A 78 -0.31 7.15 3.11
N LEU A 79 -0.28 6.54 4.31
CA LEU A 79 -0.05 5.11 4.43
C LEU A 79 -1.26 4.31 3.91
N ALA A 80 -2.48 4.77 4.20
CA ALA A 80 -3.70 4.17 3.64
C ALA A 80 -3.70 4.19 2.11
N LYS A 81 -3.31 5.34 1.52
CA LYS A 81 -3.13 5.48 0.06
C LYS A 81 -2.12 4.48 -0.49
N CYS A 82 -0.93 4.40 0.10
CA CYS A 82 0.12 3.47 -0.35
C CYS A 82 -0.32 2.01 -0.24
N LEU A 83 -0.97 1.63 0.86
CA LEU A 83 -1.50 0.27 1.03
C LEU A 83 -2.53 -0.07 -0.05
N CYS A 84 -3.47 0.83 -0.33
CA CYS A 84 -4.45 0.60 -1.40
C CYS A 84 -3.77 0.45 -2.78
N HIS A 85 -2.85 1.37 -3.11
CA HIS A 85 -2.14 1.35 -4.39
C HIS A 85 -1.34 0.06 -4.61
N GLU A 86 -0.57 -0.37 -3.61
CA GLU A 86 0.27 -1.55 -3.75
C GLU A 86 -0.54 -2.85 -3.70
N LEU A 87 -1.69 -2.87 -3.00
CA LEU A 87 -2.59 -4.02 -3.02
C LEU A 87 -3.34 -4.13 -4.36
N ASP A 88 -3.74 -3.02 -4.99
CA ASP A 88 -4.31 -3.00 -6.35
C ASP A 88 -3.38 -3.68 -7.35
N HIS A 89 -2.08 -3.43 -7.24
CA HIS A 89 -1.07 -4.08 -8.08
C HIS A 89 -1.04 -5.60 -7.94
N LEU A 90 -1.34 -6.15 -6.75
CA LEU A 90 -1.42 -7.60 -6.56
C LEU A 90 -2.61 -8.24 -7.31
N ASP A 91 -3.60 -7.42 -7.66
CA ASP A 91 -4.81 -7.81 -8.38
C ASP A 91 -4.80 -7.30 -9.84
N GLY A 92 -3.66 -6.78 -10.31
CA GLY A 92 -3.48 -6.28 -11.67
C GLY A 92 -4.18 -4.94 -11.96
N VAL A 93 -4.63 -4.24 -10.93
CA VAL A 93 -5.24 -2.91 -11.02
C VAL A 93 -4.16 -1.85 -10.96
N VAL A 94 -4.35 -0.75 -11.69
CA VAL A 94 -3.45 0.40 -11.67
C VAL A 94 -4.26 1.69 -11.62
N PHE A 95 -3.68 2.71 -11.00
CA PHE A 95 -4.33 3.93 -10.50
C PHE A 95 -4.81 4.97 -11.54
N TRP A 96 -4.98 4.62 -12.82
CA TRP A 96 -5.38 5.56 -13.88
C TRP A 96 -6.88 5.53 -14.22
#